data_AF-A0A9D2I8I4-F1
#
_entry.id   AF-A0A9D2I8I4-F1
#
_cell.length_a   1.000
_cell.length_b   1.000
_cell.length_c   1.000
_cell.angle_alpha   90.00
_cell.angle_beta   90.00
_cell.angle_gamma   90.00
#
_symmetry.space_group_name_H-M   'P 1'
#
loop_
_entity.id
_entity.type
_entity.pdbx_description
1 polymer ?
#
loop_
_entity_poly.entity_id
_entity_poly.type
_entity_poly.pdbx_seq_one_letter_code
_entity_poly.pdbx_strand_id
1 'polypeptide(L)'
;MDLSDLTAYAEEKFHIQEQHKWNDFPGFSVLADPNTGKWVALLMRQWDSDSGTEIQRCDIKCGRRSLFEMSEPYLSLPFRMKGQKWVGVIFDNRTKPEVVFRLFDRAVYSGEQQGYTIVLDETRPGMDRTRPKYTNVYQDTALPSPGKQFSVADPAVPDKIQKMQRLYEYGDGSFAQKCKNFYRQGKFMEDYEDDEAWNGIYRRYFPTYHDLNVRQLRGYFTWRTRVRKGGFSPIATSLAYLYLYELLNGIGTDSPEDALKKMREFETGFLDSGIGDAAMRKNLRRWMLEYAVIHDVPAETARKYADPVLLEKDVSLAVLKDPEGHTDEEVFAALCTFAGKKAEQSPVLKKDAARGKHLFAAVWRTASEAFFRNGKDLFDACFGEKRVFSWRPLANAVYWEKQKHPDTDYALDKTRIYHCRGGVWQEERYDSLYFDRKRLHALLHKADREIRKYLKTGHYLRENPDEAWAAPYVEEVLADERRSEIEAARPKITINLSDLAQIRQDALLTRDSLLTEEEMDGAWEDGGKQQQEQAQTPVQPHGRPEQSSPERNPSVPLDEPYRQILLALLHGESVDARMKAHHLMPSVAADTINEALFDEIGDNVLECDGNTITVVEDYRDDILQIFGGKMDE
;
A
#
# COMPACT_ATOMS: atom_id res chain seq x y z
N MET A 1 -14.28 0.70 21.57
CA MET A 1 -13.23 -0.31 21.75
C MET A 1 -13.38 -1.29 20.62
N ASP A 2 -12.29 -1.71 20.00
CA ASP A 2 -12.30 -2.65 18.88
C ASP A 2 -11.79 -4.04 19.32
N LEU A 3 -12.09 -5.08 18.54
CA LEU A 3 -11.62 -6.43 18.82
C LEU A 3 -10.09 -6.55 18.79
N SER A 4 -9.41 -5.68 18.04
CA SER A 4 -7.94 -5.57 18.03
C SER A 4 -7.37 -5.19 19.40
N ASP A 5 -8.11 -4.41 20.19
CA ASP A 5 -7.69 -4.05 21.55
C ASP A 5 -7.76 -5.28 22.47
N LEU A 6 -8.75 -6.15 22.26
CA LEU A 6 -8.90 -7.39 23.03
C LEU A 6 -7.83 -8.43 22.66
N THR A 7 -7.50 -8.59 21.38
CA THR A 7 -6.47 -9.52 20.93
C THR A 7 -5.09 -9.07 21.39
N ALA A 8 -4.78 -7.78 21.28
CA ALA A 8 -3.55 -7.20 21.81
C ALA A 8 -3.42 -7.43 23.32
N TYR A 9 -4.50 -7.22 24.08
CA TYR A 9 -4.52 -7.47 25.52
C TYR A 9 -4.32 -8.95 25.89
N ALA A 10 -4.96 -9.86 25.15
CA ALA A 10 -4.83 -11.30 25.36
C ALA A 10 -3.40 -11.80 25.11
N GLU A 11 -2.75 -11.30 24.05
CA GLU A 11 -1.36 -11.61 23.73
C GLU A 11 -0.38 -11.00 24.74
N GLU A 12 -0.60 -9.75 25.14
CA GLU A 12 0.29 -9.04 26.05
C GLU A 12 0.26 -9.59 27.48
N LYS A 13 -0.94 -9.91 28.01
CA LYS A 13 -1.09 -10.31 29.41
C LYS A 13 -1.04 -11.82 29.63
N PHE A 14 -1.58 -12.60 28.71
CA PHE A 14 -1.74 -14.05 28.88
C PHE A 14 -1.00 -14.86 27.82
N HIS A 15 -0.26 -14.20 26.92
CA HIS A 15 0.42 -14.84 25.78
C HIS A 15 -0.55 -15.65 24.89
N ILE A 16 -1.81 -15.24 24.85
CA ILE A 16 -2.85 -15.86 24.02
C ILE A 16 -2.86 -15.15 22.67
N GLN A 17 -2.40 -15.86 21.63
CA GLN A 17 -2.44 -15.36 20.26
C GLN A 17 -3.79 -15.65 19.60
N GLU A 18 -4.20 -14.76 18.70
CA GLU A 18 -5.37 -14.93 17.84
C GLU A 18 -5.11 -16.06 16.83
N GLN A 19 -6.01 -17.04 16.78
CA GLN A 19 -5.91 -18.18 15.89
C GLN A 19 -7.05 -18.15 14.87
N HIS A 20 -6.71 -18.09 13.59
CA HIS A 20 -7.65 -18.18 12.48
C HIS A 20 -7.86 -19.65 12.10
N LYS A 21 -8.83 -20.30 12.74
CA LYS A 21 -9.07 -21.75 12.58
C LYS A 21 -9.87 -22.13 11.34
N TRP A 22 -10.44 -21.16 10.62
CA TRP A 22 -11.32 -21.40 9.49
C TRP A 22 -10.90 -20.56 8.29
N ASN A 23 -10.31 -21.20 7.28
CA ASN A 23 -9.89 -20.53 6.04
C ASN A 23 -11.09 -20.01 5.24
N ASP A 24 -12.23 -20.70 5.31
CA ASP A 24 -13.47 -20.34 4.60
C ASP A 24 -14.24 -19.20 5.27
N PHE A 25 -13.86 -18.80 6.50
CA PHE A 25 -14.52 -17.76 7.28
C PHE A 25 -13.51 -16.78 7.87
N PRO A 26 -12.90 -15.90 7.04
CA PRO A 26 -11.83 -14.99 7.45
C PRO A 26 -12.26 -13.98 8.53
N GLY A 27 -13.57 -13.75 8.68
CA GLY A 27 -14.14 -12.93 9.74
C GLY A 27 -14.23 -13.60 11.12
N PHE A 28 -13.81 -14.86 11.27
CA PHE A 28 -13.87 -15.58 12.54
C PHE A 28 -12.48 -16.00 13.01
N SER A 29 -12.21 -15.77 14.30
CA SER A 29 -10.96 -16.15 14.95
C SER A 29 -11.20 -16.48 16.41
N VAL A 30 -10.26 -17.21 17.04
CA VAL A 30 -10.39 -17.61 18.44
C VAL A 30 -9.16 -17.25 19.25
N LEU A 31 -9.40 -16.90 20.51
CA LEU A 31 -8.38 -16.78 21.54
C LEU A 31 -8.48 -18.03 22.42
N ALA A 32 -7.43 -18.85 22.37
CA ALA A 32 -7.34 -20.10 23.11
C ALA A 32 -6.17 -20.04 24.11
N ASP A 33 -6.43 -20.51 25.33
CA ASP A 33 -5.42 -20.59 26.38
C ASP A 33 -4.24 -21.47 25.90
N PRO A 34 -2.98 -21.03 26.00
CA PRO A 34 -1.86 -21.70 25.35
C PRO A 34 -1.48 -23.00 26.08
N ASN A 35 -1.81 -23.10 27.37
CA ASN A 35 -1.46 -24.23 28.22
C ASN A 35 -2.50 -25.35 28.13
N THR A 36 -3.78 -24.99 28.02
CA THR A 36 -4.90 -25.94 28.04
C THR A 36 -5.56 -26.16 26.68
N GLY A 37 -5.28 -25.31 25.69
CA GLY A 37 -5.90 -25.32 24.36
C GLY A 37 -7.40 -24.97 24.37
N LYS A 38 -7.98 -24.65 25.53
CA LYS A 38 -9.40 -24.33 25.67
C LYS A 38 -9.68 -22.93 25.16
N TRP A 39 -10.80 -22.77 24.47
CA TRP A 39 -11.20 -21.47 23.96
C TRP A 39 -11.65 -20.57 25.10
N VAL A 40 -11.09 -19.37 25.12
CA VAL A 40 -11.37 -18.29 26.06
C VAL A 40 -12.33 -17.29 25.42
N ALA A 41 -12.12 -16.94 24.15
CA ALA A 41 -13.02 -16.09 23.38
C ALA A 41 -13.11 -16.50 21.90
N LEU A 42 -14.26 -16.25 21.28
CA LEU A 42 -14.51 -16.34 19.84
C LEU A 42 -14.77 -14.93 19.31
N LEU A 43 -14.00 -14.49 18.33
CA LEU A 43 -14.07 -13.16 17.73
C LEU A 43 -14.77 -13.23 16.38
N MET A 44 -15.59 -12.23 16.08
CA MET A 44 -16.47 -12.18 14.92
C MET A 44 -16.41 -10.79 14.31
N ARG A 45 -15.98 -10.73 13.05
CA ARG A 45 -15.91 -9.54 12.20
C ARG A 45 -16.84 -9.77 11.02
N GLN A 46 -17.92 -9.01 10.95
CA GLN A 46 -18.94 -9.14 9.92
C GLN A 46 -19.20 -7.78 9.29
N TRP A 47 -19.11 -7.71 7.96
CA TRP A 47 -19.48 -6.52 7.22
C TRP A 47 -21.00 -6.39 7.18
N ASP A 48 -21.53 -5.24 7.60
CA ASP A 48 -22.96 -4.94 7.47
C ASP A 48 -23.20 -4.09 6.22
N SER A 49 -23.92 -4.65 5.24
CA SER A 49 -24.22 -3.98 3.98
C SER A 49 -25.14 -2.78 4.14
N ASP A 50 -25.96 -2.78 5.19
CA ASP A 50 -27.01 -1.78 5.39
C ASP A 50 -26.48 -0.53 6.12
N SER A 51 -25.53 -0.70 7.05
CA SER A 51 -24.88 0.41 7.76
C SER A 51 -23.54 0.83 7.14
N GLY A 52 -22.97 0.03 6.23
CA GLY A 52 -21.67 0.30 5.58
C GLY A 52 -20.48 0.26 6.55
N THR A 53 -20.61 -0.42 7.69
CA THR A 53 -19.59 -0.49 8.74
C THR A 53 -19.31 -1.94 9.14
N GLU A 54 -18.06 -2.24 9.48
CA GLU A 54 -17.67 -3.53 10.03
C GLU A 54 -18.23 -3.68 11.46
N ILE A 55 -19.10 -4.67 11.67
CA ILE A 55 -19.62 -5.02 12.98
C ILE A 55 -18.65 -6.00 13.65
N GLN A 56 -18.15 -5.59 14.81
CA GLN A 56 -17.22 -6.35 15.62
C GLN A 56 -17.92 -6.89 16.89
N ARG A 57 -17.87 -8.20 17.09
CA ARG A 57 -18.49 -8.91 18.23
C ARG A 57 -17.58 -10.01 18.75
N CYS A 58 -17.71 -10.37 20.02
CA CYS A 58 -17.09 -11.60 20.54
C CYS A 58 -17.98 -12.34 21.54
N ASP A 59 -17.73 -13.64 21.68
CA ASP A 59 -18.25 -14.45 22.78
C ASP A 59 -17.10 -14.79 23.73
N ILE A 60 -17.20 -14.38 25.01
CA ILE A 60 -16.19 -14.61 26.06
C ILE A 60 -16.69 -15.63 27.08
N LYS A 61 -15.82 -16.55 27.50
CA LYS A 61 -16.16 -17.65 28.42
C LYS A 61 -16.10 -17.28 29.91
N CYS A 62 -16.76 -16.20 30.32
CA CYS A 62 -16.69 -15.64 31.68
C CYS A 62 -17.91 -15.95 32.58
N GLY A 63 -18.84 -16.81 32.12
CA GLY A 63 -20.03 -17.22 32.89
C GLY A 63 -21.17 -16.19 32.91
N ARG A 64 -22.41 -16.65 32.72
CA ARG A 64 -23.61 -15.77 32.68
C ARG A 64 -23.91 -15.02 33.98
N ARG A 65 -23.32 -15.39 35.13
CA ARG A 65 -23.42 -14.59 36.36
C ARG A 65 -22.84 -13.19 36.19
N SER A 66 -21.84 -13.03 35.31
CA SER A 66 -21.23 -11.74 34.99
C SER A 66 -22.19 -10.75 34.30
N LEU A 67 -23.24 -11.24 33.63
CA LEU A 67 -24.29 -10.39 33.03
C LEU A 67 -25.23 -9.77 34.09
N PHE A 68 -25.37 -10.39 35.25
CA PHE A 68 -26.19 -9.88 36.35
C PHE A 68 -25.41 -8.93 37.27
N GLU A 69 -24.09 -9.08 37.35
CA GLU A 69 -23.19 -8.18 38.10
C GLU A 69 -22.90 -6.87 37.36
N MET A 70 -22.92 -6.89 36.02
CA MET A 70 -22.56 -5.76 35.17
C MET A 70 -23.61 -5.62 34.06
N SER A 71 -24.61 -4.78 34.30
CA SER A 71 -25.64 -4.47 33.30
C SER A 71 -25.16 -3.33 32.41
N GLU A 72 -24.39 -3.68 31.39
CA GLU A 72 -23.91 -2.72 30.37
C GLU A 72 -24.58 -3.02 29.03
N PRO A 73 -24.94 -1.99 28.23
CA PRO A 73 -25.79 -2.14 27.05
C PRO A 73 -25.15 -2.91 25.88
N TYR A 74 -23.83 -3.08 25.91
CA TYR A 74 -23.05 -3.83 24.91
C TYR A 74 -22.77 -5.28 25.32
N LEU A 75 -23.30 -5.74 26.46
CA LEU A 75 -23.23 -7.13 26.92
C LEU A 75 -24.55 -7.85 26.62
N SER A 76 -24.47 -9.04 26.04
CA SER A 76 -25.64 -9.82 25.63
C SER A 76 -25.48 -11.31 25.91
N LEU A 77 -26.51 -12.09 25.58
CA LEU A 77 -26.35 -13.53 25.39
C LEU A 77 -25.34 -13.78 24.25
N PRO A 78 -24.62 -14.91 24.29
CA PRO A 78 -23.61 -15.24 23.28
C PRO A 78 -24.24 -15.38 21.88
N PHE A 79 -23.52 -14.94 20.86
CA PHE A 79 -24.01 -14.86 19.48
C PHE A 79 -23.92 -16.20 18.75
N ARG A 80 -22.85 -16.98 18.98
CA ARG A 80 -22.58 -18.25 18.29
C ARG A 80 -22.30 -19.39 19.26
N MET A 81 -21.66 -19.11 20.39
CA MET A 81 -21.34 -20.11 21.40
C MET A 81 -22.57 -20.48 22.24
N LYS A 82 -22.75 -21.77 22.53
CA LYS A 82 -23.89 -22.28 23.31
C LYS A 82 -23.52 -22.51 24.77
N GLY A 83 -24.47 -22.24 25.67
CA GLY A 83 -24.39 -22.57 27.10
C GLY A 83 -24.25 -21.38 28.04
N GLN A 84 -24.36 -21.66 29.35
CA GLN A 84 -24.36 -20.64 30.40
C GLN A 84 -22.97 -20.12 30.77
N LYS A 85 -21.92 -20.61 30.12
CA LYS A 85 -20.53 -20.21 30.36
C LYS A 85 -20.06 -19.05 29.47
N TRP A 86 -20.85 -18.69 28.46
CA TRP A 86 -20.48 -17.69 27.46
C TRP A 86 -21.33 -16.44 27.57
N VAL A 87 -20.71 -15.30 27.31
CA VAL A 87 -21.30 -13.96 27.29
C VAL A 87 -20.92 -13.29 25.97
N GLY A 88 -21.90 -12.69 25.29
CA GLY A 88 -21.68 -11.92 24.07
C GLY A 88 -21.29 -10.48 24.40
N VAL A 89 -20.35 -9.93 23.64
CA VAL A 89 -19.89 -8.54 23.73
C VAL A 89 -19.93 -7.91 22.34
N ILE A 90 -20.52 -6.73 22.24
CA ILE A 90 -20.51 -5.89 21.04
C ILE A 90 -19.39 -4.86 21.20
N PHE A 91 -18.59 -4.64 20.15
CA PHE A 91 -17.50 -3.68 20.12
C PHE A 91 -17.94 -2.46 19.32
N ASP A 92 -18.29 -1.40 20.03
CA ASP A 92 -18.67 -0.12 19.48
C ASP A 92 -18.08 1.04 20.32
N ASN A 93 -18.49 2.27 20.00
CA ASN A 93 -18.02 3.48 20.69
C ASN A 93 -18.46 3.58 22.16
N ARG A 94 -19.38 2.72 22.62
CA ARG A 94 -19.89 2.66 24.00
C ARG A 94 -19.20 1.55 24.81
N THR A 95 -18.51 0.62 24.15
CA THR A 95 -17.81 -0.50 24.79
C THR A 95 -16.61 -0.01 25.59
N LYS A 96 -16.67 -0.16 26.91
CA LYS A 96 -15.61 0.22 27.84
C LYS A 96 -14.53 -0.87 27.93
N PRO A 97 -13.27 -0.59 27.60
CA PRO A 97 -12.18 -1.57 27.64
C PRO A 97 -11.98 -2.23 29.01
N GLU A 98 -12.02 -1.45 30.10
CA GLU A 98 -11.86 -1.99 31.45
C GLU A 98 -12.89 -3.07 31.83
N VAL A 99 -14.11 -3.01 31.29
CA VAL A 99 -15.15 -4.03 31.54
C VAL A 99 -14.84 -5.29 30.74
N VAL A 100 -14.51 -5.15 29.45
CA VAL A 100 -14.22 -6.28 28.56
C VAL A 100 -12.94 -7.01 29.00
N PHE A 101 -11.88 -6.29 29.37
CA PHE A 101 -10.65 -6.90 29.91
C PHE A 101 -10.88 -7.64 31.21
N ARG A 102 -11.73 -7.11 32.10
CA ARG A 102 -12.09 -7.80 33.35
C ARG A 102 -12.89 -9.08 33.09
N LEU A 103 -13.79 -9.08 32.10
CA LEU A 103 -14.51 -10.29 31.68
C LEU A 103 -13.55 -11.31 31.07
N PHE A 104 -12.58 -10.86 30.27
CA PHE A 104 -11.56 -11.72 29.68
C PHE A 104 -10.63 -12.33 30.72
N ASP A 105 -10.12 -11.53 31.67
CA ASP A 105 -9.34 -12.00 32.82
C ASP A 105 -10.09 -13.11 33.57
N ARG A 106 -11.37 -12.89 33.90
CA ARG A 106 -12.20 -13.90 34.55
C ARG A 106 -12.33 -15.16 33.73
N ALA A 107 -12.44 -15.07 32.41
CA ALA A 107 -12.51 -16.23 31.52
C ALA A 107 -11.22 -17.06 31.57
N VAL A 108 -10.05 -16.41 31.55
CA VAL A 108 -8.75 -17.07 31.68
C VAL A 108 -8.58 -17.71 33.06
N TYR A 109 -8.78 -16.94 34.15
CA TYR A 109 -8.63 -17.45 35.51
C TYR A 109 -9.67 -18.52 35.89
N SER A 110 -10.86 -18.51 35.30
CA SER A 110 -11.85 -19.59 35.48
C SER A 110 -11.43 -20.91 34.81
N GLY A 111 -10.54 -20.84 33.82
CA GLY A 111 -9.91 -22.00 33.19
C GLY A 111 -8.78 -22.61 34.03
N GLU A 112 -8.17 -21.81 34.91
CA GLU A 112 -7.07 -22.19 35.82
C GLU A 112 -7.53 -22.83 37.14
N GLN A 113 -8.84 -22.92 37.42
CA GLN A 113 -9.35 -23.68 38.57
C GLN A 113 -9.23 -25.21 38.34
N GLN A 114 -8.01 -25.72 38.37
CA GLN A 114 -7.70 -27.01 38.99
C GLN A 114 -7.24 -26.71 40.40
N GLY A 115 -8.06 -27.12 41.38
CA GLY A 115 -7.96 -26.68 42.76
C GLY A 115 -6.64 -27.03 43.43
N TYR A 116 -6.11 -26.08 44.19
CA TYR A 116 -5.35 -26.41 45.39
C TYR A 116 -6.32 -26.34 46.57
N THR A 117 -6.69 -27.51 47.09
CA THR A 117 -7.21 -27.58 48.46
C THR A 117 -6.01 -27.50 49.38
N ILE A 118 -5.81 -26.36 50.03
CA ILE A 118 -4.93 -26.30 51.21
C ILE A 118 -5.70 -27.02 52.33
N VAL A 119 -5.37 -28.29 52.55
CA VAL A 119 -5.71 -28.97 53.81
C VAL A 119 -4.62 -28.62 54.80
N LEU A 120 -4.98 -27.89 55.86
CA LEU A 120 -4.12 -27.73 57.03
C LEU A 120 -4.10 -29.08 57.75
N ASP A 121 -3.04 -29.86 57.51
CA ASP A 121 -2.81 -31.11 58.25
C ASP A 121 -1.99 -30.80 59.51
N GLU A 122 -2.71 -30.54 60.60
CA GLU A 122 -2.15 -30.52 61.95
C GLU A 122 -1.91 -31.97 62.40
N THR A 123 -0.77 -32.56 62.07
CA THR A 123 -0.06 -33.54 62.94
C THR A 123 1.24 -34.05 62.29
N ARG A 124 2.35 -33.91 63.02
CA ARG A 124 3.62 -34.67 62.83
C ARG A 124 3.41 -36.09 63.40
N PRO A 125 4.09 -37.18 62.94
CA PRO A 125 5.57 -37.29 63.02
C PRO A 125 6.30 -38.26 62.05
N GLY A 126 7.61 -38.02 61.83
CA GLY A 126 8.60 -39.10 61.59
C GLY A 126 9.53 -38.94 60.39
N MET A 127 10.85 -38.89 60.67
CA MET A 127 12.01 -39.27 59.82
C MET A 127 12.25 -38.48 58.51
N ASP A 128 13.45 -38.20 58.02
CA ASP A 128 14.84 -38.44 58.44
C ASP A 128 15.73 -37.37 57.75
N ARG A 129 16.95 -37.27 58.25
CA ARG A 129 18.03 -36.29 58.04
C ARG A 129 18.47 -36.14 56.59
N THR A 130 18.66 -34.88 56.16
CA THR A 130 19.90 -34.28 55.57
C THR A 130 19.60 -33.18 54.54
N ARG A 131 19.83 -31.90 54.92
CA ARG A 131 20.44 -30.79 54.14
C ARG A 131 20.20 -29.42 54.83
N PRO A 132 21.11 -28.45 54.70
CA PRO A 132 21.26 -27.35 55.67
C PRO A 132 20.22 -26.22 55.52
N LYS A 133 19.81 -25.69 56.67
CA LYS A 133 18.92 -24.54 56.85
C LYS A 133 19.58 -23.24 56.38
N TYR A 134 18.93 -22.48 55.52
CA TYR A 134 19.03 -21.02 55.50
C TYR A 134 17.82 -20.45 56.24
N THR A 135 18.04 -19.94 57.45
CA THR A 135 17.07 -19.17 58.23
C THR A 135 17.07 -17.72 57.75
N ASN A 136 16.02 -17.29 57.05
CA ASN A 136 15.61 -15.88 57.05
C ASN A 136 14.32 -15.79 57.87
N VAL A 137 14.47 -15.25 59.08
CA VAL A 137 13.39 -14.93 60.01
C VAL A 137 12.71 -13.67 59.49
N TYR A 138 11.49 -13.76 58.97
CA TYR A 138 10.63 -12.59 58.81
C TYR A 138 9.96 -12.30 60.16
N GLN A 139 10.15 -11.10 60.70
CA GLN A 139 9.34 -10.58 61.79
C GLN A 139 8.12 -9.87 61.19
N ASP A 140 6.93 -10.24 61.65
CA ASP A 140 5.67 -9.61 61.28
C ASP A 140 5.69 -8.12 61.62
N THR A 141 5.83 -7.27 60.59
CA THR A 141 5.62 -5.84 60.72
C THR A 141 4.20 -5.54 60.29
N ALA A 142 3.39 -5.05 61.24
CA ALA A 142 2.00 -4.67 60.97
C ALA A 142 1.90 -3.61 59.86
N LEU A 143 0.97 -3.81 58.93
CA LEU A 143 0.65 -2.84 57.88
C LEU A 143 0.10 -1.54 58.50
N PRO A 144 0.58 -0.35 58.11
CA PRO A 144 0.09 0.90 58.67
C PRO A 144 -1.30 1.26 58.14
N SER A 145 -2.11 1.87 59.00
CA SER A 145 -3.51 2.27 58.74
C SER A 145 -3.65 3.24 57.56
N PRO A 146 -4.77 3.17 56.80
CA PRO A 146 -5.01 4.03 55.65
C PRO A 146 -5.21 5.49 56.11
N GLY A 147 -4.29 6.38 55.71
CA GLY A 147 -4.38 7.82 56.00
C GLY A 147 -3.05 8.56 56.20
N LYS A 148 -1.92 7.85 56.37
CA LYS A 148 -0.59 8.50 56.33
C LYS A 148 -0.08 8.60 54.90
N GLN A 149 -0.01 9.81 54.35
CA GLN A 149 0.89 10.11 53.25
C GLN A 149 2.30 9.67 53.65
N PHE A 150 2.89 8.74 52.90
CA PHE A 150 4.30 8.41 53.01
C PHE A 150 5.12 9.61 52.51
N SER A 151 5.34 10.59 53.37
CA SER A 151 6.42 11.56 53.21
C SER A 151 7.57 11.19 54.14
N VAL A 152 8.25 10.10 53.82
CA VAL A 152 9.64 9.97 54.21
C VAL A 152 10.41 10.38 52.97
N ALA A 153 10.96 11.59 52.97
CA ALA A 153 11.95 11.97 51.97
C ALA A 153 13.11 10.98 52.14
N ASP A 154 13.22 10.03 51.22
CA ASP A 154 14.40 9.19 51.13
C ASP A 154 15.55 10.11 50.69
N PRO A 155 16.59 10.32 51.51
CA PRO A 155 17.67 11.26 51.22
C PRO A 155 18.47 10.91 49.95
N ALA A 156 18.22 9.75 49.34
CA ALA A 156 18.78 9.34 48.06
C ALA A 156 18.02 9.79 46.80
N VAL A 157 16.84 10.42 46.94
CA VAL A 157 16.02 10.86 45.79
C VAL A 157 16.21 12.35 45.52
N PRO A 158 16.75 12.76 44.35
CA PRO A 158 16.93 14.16 44.01
C PRO A 158 15.67 15.00 44.20
N ASP A 159 15.81 16.18 44.84
CA ASP A 159 14.70 17.08 45.16
C ASP A 159 13.84 17.43 43.94
N LYS A 160 14.47 17.58 42.76
CA LYS A 160 13.75 17.90 41.52
C LYS A 160 12.86 16.75 41.07
N ILE A 161 13.28 15.48 41.24
CA ILE A 161 12.46 14.31 40.95
C ILE A 161 11.28 14.21 41.92
N GLN A 162 11.50 14.46 43.22
CA GLN A 162 10.41 14.47 44.19
C GLN A 162 9.36 15.55 43.86
N LYS A 163 9.82 16.76 43.49
CA LYS A 163 8.94 17.85 43.05
C LYS A 163 8.18 17.48 41.77
N MET A 164 8.85 16.91 40.78
CA MET A 164 8.23 16.44 39.53
C MET A 164 7.12 15.41 39.79
N GLN A 165 7.35 14.45 40.69
CA GLN A 165 6.34 13.46 41.04
C GLN A 165 5.10 14.09 41.68
N ARG A 166 5.27 15.11 42.53
CA ARG A 166 4.17 15.86 43.15
C ARG A 166 3.39 16.75 42.17
N LEU A 167 3.96 17.07 40.98
CA LEU A 167 3.25 17.82 39.94
C LEU A 167 2.16 17.00 39.22
N TYR A 168 2.14 15.69 39.41
CA TYR A 168 1.14 14.83 38.77
C TYR A 168 -0.25 15.09 39.37
N GLU A 169 -1.19 15.51 38.52
CA GLU A 169 -2.57 15.72 38.93
C GLU A 169 -3.41 14.48 38.62
N TYR A 170 -4.00 13.90 39.66
CA TYR A 170 -4.97 12.82 39.52
C TYR A 170 -6.32 13.41 39.13
N GLY A 171 -6.85 12.95 38.01
CA GLY A 171 -8.13 13.40 37.45
C GLY A 171 -8.97 12.22 36.97
N ASP A 172 -9.60 12.38 35.81
CA ASP A 172 -10.47 11.37 35.18
C ASP A 172 -9.72 10.10 34.68
N GLY A 173 -8.38 10.09 34.74
CA GLY A 173 -7.56 8.99 34.26
C GLY A 173 -7.49 8.87 32.74
N SER A 174 -8.06 9.85 32.00
CA SER A 174 -8.08 9.85 30.55
C SER A 174 -6.68 9.94 29.95
N PHE A 175 -6.54 9.47 28.71
CA PHE A 175 -5.27 9.60 27.98
C PHE A 175 -4.86 11.07 27.82
N ALA A 176 -5.82 11.96 27.57
CA ALA A 176 -5.58 13.40 27.48
C ALA A 176 -5.00 13.98 28.79
N GLN A 177 -5.51 13.56 29.96
CA GLN A 177 -4.96 13.96 31.25
C GLN A 177 -3.54 13.42 31.46
N LYS A 178 -3.25 12.19 31.01
CA LYS A 178 -1.87 11.64 31.04
C LYS A 178 -0.92 12.46 30.18
N CYS A 179 -1.31 12.82 28.95
CA CYS A 179 -0.49 13.67 28.08
C CYS A 179 -0.25 15.06 28.69
N LYS A 180 -1.27 15.67 29.30
CA LYS A 180 -1.15 16.95 30.02
C LYS A 180 -0.16 16.87 31.18
N ASN A 181 -0.25 15.82 31.99
CA ASN A 181 0.68 15.58 33.10
C ASN A 181 2.10 15.36 32.59
N PHE A 182 2.27 14.57 31.52
CA PHE A 182 3.55 14.34 30.87
C PHE A 182 4.19 15.66 30.42
N TYR A 183 3.46 16.50 29.68
CA TYR A 183 3.94 17.81 29.24
C TYR A 183 4.41 18.68 30.41
N ARG A 184 3.61 18.77 31.48
CA ARG A 184 3.94 19.60 32.66
C ARG A 184 5.18 19.09 33.40
N GLN A 185 5.27 17.78 33.61
CA GLN A 185 6.44 17.17 34.25
C GLN A 185 7.69 17.34 33.38
N GLY A 186 7.56 17.14 32.07
CA GLY A 186 8.65 17.27 31.11
C GLY A 186 9.18 18.70 31.00
N LYS A 187 8.28 19.71 30.92
CA LYS A 187 8.68 21.12 30.97
C LYS A 187 9.33 21.51 32.29
N PHE A 188 8.85 20.98 33.42
CA PHE A 188 9.53 21.18 34.71
C PHE A 188 10.94 20.57 34.76
N MET A 189 11.14 19.45 34.06
CA MET A 189 12.42 18.73 33.96
C MET A 189 13.23 19.08 32.71
N GLU A 190 12.89 20.16 32.01
CA GLU A 190 13.47 20.53 30.72
C GLU A 190 15.00 20.56 30.78
N ASP A 191 15.58 21.28 31.75
CA ASP A 191 17.04 21.40 31.94
C ASP A 191 17.61 20.45 32.98
N TYR A 192 16.85 19.46 33.44
CA TYR A 192 17.37 18.51 34.43
C TYR A 192 18.33 17.50 33.78
N GLU A 193 19.53 17.41 34.36
CA GLU A 193 20.50 16.36 34.10
C GLU A 193 20.64 15.46 35.35
N ASP A 194 20.89 14.17 35.13
CA ASP A 194 21.23 13.20 36.18
C ASP A 194 22.49 12.41 35.75
N ASP A 195 23.09 11.69 36.68
CA ASP A 195 24.32 10.92 36.50
C ASP A 195 24.21 9.45 36.97
N GLU A 196 23.07 9.05 37.53
CA GLU A 196 22.82 7.66 37.94
C GLU A 196 22.26 6.80 36.80
N ALA A 197 23.15 6.02 36.19
CA ALA A 197 22.80 5.08 35.12
C ALA A 197 21.87 3.96 35.62
N TRP A 198 20.91 3.58 34.77
CA TRP A 198 20.05 2.43 35.01
C TRP A 198 20.09 1.50 33.79
N ASN A 199 20.27 0.21 34.07
CA ASN A 199 20.19 -0.85 33.07
C ASN A 199 19.12 -1.84 33.52
N GLY A 200 18.17 -2.12 32.64
CA GLY A 200 17.10 -3.07 32.91
C GLY A 200 16.12 -3.14 31.76
N ILE A 201 15.19 -4.09 31.86
CA ILE A 201 14.11 -4.26 30.89
C ILE A 201 12.93 -3.44 31.38
N TYR A 202 12.37 -2.62 30.48
CA TYR A 202 11.15 -1.87 30.73
C TYR A 202 10.30 -1.89 29.46
N ARG A 203 9.06 -2.36 29.57
CA ARG A 203 8.12 -2.40 28.44
C ARG A 203 6.79 -1.83 28.89
N ARG A 204 6.37 -0.77 28.19
CA ARG A 204 5.08 -0.12 28.36
C ARG A 204 4.72 0.62 27.08
N TYR A 205 3.45 0.52 26.68
CA TYR A 205 2.88 1.33 25.61
C TYR A 205 2.53 2.73 26.12
N PHE A 206 2.83 3.75 25.31
CA PHE A 206 2.63 5.17 25.65
C PHE A 206 3.19 5.57 27.02
N PRO A 207 4.49 5.32 27.29
CA PRO A 207 5.07 5.58 28.60
C PRO A 207 5.09 7.08 28.93
N THR A 208 4.91 7.39 30.22
CA THR A 208 5.03 8.72 30.80
C THR A 208 5.98 8.70 32.00
N TYR A 209 6.43 9.86 32.49
CA TYR A 209 7.29 9.93 33.69
C TYR A 209 6.64 9.28 34.93
N HIS A 210 5.31 9.34 35.04
CA HIS A 210 4.58 8.77 36.16
C HIS A 210 4.62 7.23 36.20
N ASP A 211 4.92 6.60 35.07
CA ASP A 211 4.97 5.13 34.95
C ASP A 211 6.33 4.54 35.36
N LEU A 212 7.28 5.41 35.72
CA LEU A 212 8.65 5.06 36.06
C LEU A 212 8.87 5.21 37.56
N ASN A 213 9.53 4.23 38.16
CA ASN A 213 10.02 4.37 39.53
C ASN A 213 11.23 5.32 39.58
N VAL A 214 11.65 5.71 40.79
CA VAL A 214 12.75 6.69 40.95
C VAL A 214 14.05 6.24 40.26
N ARG A 215 14.46 4.96 40.38
CA ARG A 215 15.68 4.46 39.74
C ARG A 215 15.60 4.54 38.22
N GLN A 216 14.43 4.19 37.67
CA GLN A 216 14.18 4.27 36.22
C GLN A 216 14.15 5.72 35.73
N LEU A 217 13.59 6.65 36.51
CA LEU A 217 13.59 8.09 36.19
C LEU A 217 15.02 8.63 36.16
N ARG A 218 15.83 8.37 37.20
CA ARG A 218 17.24 8.79 37.24
C ARG A 218 18.03 8.20 36.08
N GLY A 219 17.80 6.93 35.78
CA GLY A 219 18.34 6.24 34.62
C GLY A 219 18.01 6.90 33.29
N TYR A 220 16.72 7.20 33.08
CA TYR A 220 16.24 7.88 31.88
C TYR A 220 16.85 9.28 31.76
N PHE A 221 16.86 10.08 32.82
CA PHE A 221 17.45 11.43 32.78
C PHE A 221 18.95 11.39 32.53
N THR A 222 19.68 10.40 33.08
CA THR A 222 21.09 10.18 32.77
C THR A 222 21.31 9.84 31.30
N TRP A 223 20.49 8.95 30.74
CA TRP A 223 20.57 8.60 29.32
C TRP A 223 20.22 9.79 28.41
N ARG A 224 19.14 10.51 28.72
CA ARG A 224 18.70 11.73 28.03
C ARG A 224 19.80 12.80 28.01
N THR A 225 20.50 13.00 29.13
CA THR A 225 21.66 13.92 29.20
C THR A 225 22.72 13.55 28.17
N ARG A 226 23.04 12.25 28.03
CA ARG A 226 24.03 11.79 27.03
C ARG A 226 23.51 11.97 25.61
N VAL A 227 22.26 11.61 25.34
CA VAL A 227 21.63 11.77 24.02
C VAL A 227 21.65 13.22 23.57
N ARG A 228 21.32 14.17 24.46
CA ARG A 228 21.39 15.61 24.17
C ARG A 228 22.79 16.14 23.93
N LYS A 229 23.82 15.43 24.39
CA LYS A 229 25.25 15.69 24.12
C LYS A 229 25.77 14.90 22.90
N GLY A 230 24.88 14.23 22.15
CA GLY A 230 25.21 13.43 20.96
C GLY A 230 25.66 11.99 21.25
N GLY A 231 25.63 11.55 22.51
CA GLY A 231 26.01 10.20 22.93
C GLY A 231 24.82 9.25 22.97
N PHE A 232 24.64 8.45 21.92
CA PHE A 232 23.57 7.45 21.83
C PHE A 232 24.03 6.10 22.38
N SER A 233 23.28 5.53 23.33
CA SER A 233 23.52 4.20 23.88
C SER A 233 22.24 3.39 23.94
N PRO A 234 22.29 2.04 23.94
CA PRO A 234 21.12 1.20 24.09
C PRO A 234 20.31 1.53 25.34
N ILE A 235 18.98 1.54 25.19
CA ILE A 235 18.01 1.71 26.25
C ILE A 235 16.73 0.94 25.88
N ALA A 236 15.89 0.62 26.87
CA ALA A 236 14.58 0.04 26.62
C ALA A 236 13.75 0.89 25.64
N THR A 237 13.14 0.27 24.63
CA THR A 237 12.39 0.94 23.55
C THR A 237 11.35 1.93 24.06
N SER A 238 10.65 1.61 25.14
CA SER A 238 9.69 2.52 25.79
C SER A 238 10.34 3.82 26.28
N LEU A 239 11.58 3.78 26.79
CA LEU A 239 12.29 4.98 27.23
C LEU A 239 12.80 5.82 26.05
N ALA A 240 13.13 5.18 24.93
CA ALA A 240 13.41 5.89 23.69
C ALA A 240 12.17 6.62 23.15
N TYR A 241 10.98 6.00 23.19
CA TYR A 241 9.71 6.69 22.88
C TYR A 241 9.43 7.85 23.82
N LEU A 242 9.75 7.73 25.11
CA LEU A 242 9.61 8.83 26.07
C LEU A 242 10.37 10.08 25.63
N TYR A 243 11.58 9.91 25.10
CA TYR A 243 12.38 11.01 24.54
C TYR A 243 11.79 11.57 23.25
N LEU A 244 11.28 10.71 22.36
CA LEU A 244 10.56 11.19 21.17
C LEU A 244 9.33 12.02 21.55
N TYR A 245 8.59 11.60 22.58
CA TYR A 245 7.47 12.36 23.11
C TYR A 245 7.91 13.70 23.72
N GLU A 246 9.08 13.77 24.37
CA GLU A 246 9.64 15.06 24.79
C GLU A 246 9.81 16.01 23.60
N LEU A 247 10.45 15.54 22.52
CA LEU A 247 10.68 16.35 21.33
C LEU A 247 9.37 16.79 20.67
N LEU A 248 8.39 15.88 20.56
CA LEU A 248 7.06 16.21 20.03
C LEU A 248 6.31 17.23 20.88
N ASN A 249 6.57 17.29 22.20
CA ASN A 249 5.98 18.31 23.08
C ASN A 249 6.84 19.58 23.17
N GLY A 250 7.88 19.70 22.35
CA GLY A 250 8.81 20.82 22.34
C GLY A 250 9.63 20.95 23.63
N ILE A 251 9.91 19.86 24.33
CA ILE A 251 10.68 19.83 25.59
C ILE A 251 12.18 19.73 25.28
N GLY A 252 12.92 20.76 25.66
CA GLY A 252 14.35 20.91 25.36
C GLY A 252 14.62 21.24 23.91
N THR A 253 13.71 21.97 23.26
CA THR A 253 13.81 22.44 21.88
C THR A 253 13.49 23.93 21.81
N ASP A 254 14.24 24.69 21.02
CA ASP A 254 14.08 26.15 20.94
C ASP A 254 13.00 26.58 19.94
N SER A 255 12.77 25.77 18.90
CA SER A 255 11.75 25.98 17.87
C SER A 255 11.23 24.65 17.31
N PRO A 256 10.13 24.65 16.55
CA PRO A 256 9.66 23.46 15.83
C PRO A 256 10.73 22.87 14.88
N GLU A 257 11.51 23.71 14.22
CA GLU A 257 12.61 23.29 13.35
C GLU A 257 13.75 22.63 14.14
N ASP A 258 14.06 23.14 15.34
CA ASP A 258 15.04 22.52 16.24
C ASP A 258 14.54 21.15 16.74
N ALA A 259 13.24 21.02 17.05
CA ALA A 259 12.64 19.73 17.39
C ALA A 259 12.78 18.71 16.25
N LEU A 260 12.46 19.11 15.02
CA LEU A 260 12.62 18.28 13.83
C LEU A 260 14.08 17.91 13.55
N LYS A 261 15.01 18.84 13.78
CA LYS A 261 16.45 18.58 13.66
C LYS A 261 16.89 17.53 14.68
N LYS A 262 16.50 17.66 15.95
CA LYS A 262 16.81 16.69 17.01
C LYS A 262 16.18 15.32 16.79
N MET A 263 14.96 15.28 16.22
CA MET A 263 14.34 14.01 15.79
C MET A 263 15.14 13.32 14.68
N ARG A 264 15.70 14.08 13.73
CA ARG A 264 16.59 13.55 12.69
C ARG A 264 17.93 13.09 13.27
N GLU A 265 18.53 13.86 14.17
CA GLU A 265 19.75 13.46 14.88
C GLU A 265 19.52 12.16 15.67
N PHE A 266 18.34 11.98 16.25
CA PHE A 266 17.93 10.74 16.89
C PHE A 266 17.78 9.58 15.89
N GLU A 267 17.15 9.79 14.73
CA GLU A 267 17.06 8.78 13.68
C GLU A 267 18.47 8.30 13.28
N THR A 268 19.38 9.23 12.99
CA THR A 268 20.76 8.90 12.56
C THR A 268 21.59 8.29 13.67
N GLY A 269 21.59 8.87 14.87
CA GLY A 269 22.43 8.41 15.98
C GLY A 269 21.95 7.13 16.64
N PHE A 270 20.63 6.89 16.68
CA PHE A 270 20.03 5.76 17.40
C PHE A 270 19.49 4.68 16.47
N LEU A 271 18.71 5.04 15.44
CA LEU A 271 18.06 4.06 14.56
C LEU A 271 19.00 3.53 13.48
N ASP A 272 19.84 4.39 12.87
CA ASP A 272 20.81 3.95 11.85
C ASP A 272 21.98 3.16 12.47
N SER A 273 22.27 3.41 13.75
CA SER A 273 23.24 2.64 14.54
C SER A 273 22.74 1.24 14.96
N GLY A 274 21.50 0.87 14.59
CA GLY A 274 20.92 -0.45 14.87
C GLY A 274 20.43 -0.66 16.30
N ILE A 275 20.26 0.41 17.09
CA ILE A 275 19.81 0.32 18.49
C ILE A 275 18.28 0.18 18.57
N GLY A 276 17.54 0.91 17.75
CA GLY A 276 16.07 0.85 17.72
C GLY A 276 15.51 -0.10 16.66
N ASP A 277 14.18 -0.13 16.55
CA ASP A 277 13.44 -1.03 15.66
C ASP A 277 12.80 -0.31 14.45
N ALA A 278 12.37 -1.11 13.47
CA ALA A 278 11.75 -0.61 12.24
C ALA A 278 10.40 0.09 12.48
N ALA A 279 9.66 -0.33 13.52
CA ALA A 279 8.37 0.27 13.86
C ALA A 279 8.56 1.70 14.41
N MET A 280 9.57 1.92 15.25
CA MET A 280 9.97 3.23 15.75
C MET A 280 10.39 4.15 14.62
N ARG A 281 11.17 3.64 13.65
CA ARG A 281 11.54 4.42 12.46
C ARG A 281 10.31 4.87 11.67
N LYS A 282 9.35 3.97 11.44
CA LYS A 282 8.10 4.28 10.73
C LYS A 282 7.28 5.35 11.48
N ASN A 283 7.12 5.19 12.80
CA ASN A 283 6.39 6.14 13.63
C ASN A 283 7.08 7.50 13.67
N LEU A 284 8.41 7.53 13.84
CA LEU A 284 9.20 8.77 13.88
C LEU A 284 9.08 9.56 12.58
N ARG A 285 9.24 8.91 11.42
CA ARG A 285 9.10 9.58 10.11
C ARG A 285 7.72 10.18 9.92
N ARG A 286 6.69 9.40 10.24
CA ARG A 286 5.31 9.88 10.24
C ARG A 286 5.16 11.10 11.15
N TRP A 287 5.57 11.00 12.42
CA TRP A 287 5.42 12.10 13.37
C TRP A 287 6.23 13.34 12.99
N MET A 288 7.40 13.22 12.36
CA MET A 288 8.14 14.39 11.87
C MET A 288 7.33 15.18 10.82
N LEU A 289 6.68 14.51 9.87
CA LEU A 289 5.79 15.17 8.92
C LEU A 289 4.59 15.80 9.63
N GLU A 290 3.89 15.03 10.45
CA GLU A 290 2.69 15.50 11.14
C GLU A 290 2.99 16.68 12.08
N TYR A 291 4.14 16.64 12.78
CA TYR A 291 4.65 17.72 13.63
C TYR A 291 4.97 18.97 12.81
N ALA A 292 5.60 18.83 11.64
CA ALA A 292 5.87 19.97 10.76
C ALA A 292 4.58 20.67 10.31
N VAL A 293 3.53 19.90 9.99
CA VAL A 293 2.23 20.43 9.55
C VAL A 293 1.52 21.19 10.69
N ILE A 294 1.42 20.62 11.89
CA ILE A 294 0.71 21.26 13.02
C ILE A 294 1.47 22.44 13.65
N HIS A 295 2.71 22.69 13.22
CA HIS A 295 3.52 23.82 13.68
C HIS A 295 3.80 24.83 12.55
N ASP A 296 3.05 24.76 11.45
CA ASP A 296 3.14 25.68 10.31
C ASP A 296 4.57 25.81 9.74
N VAL A 297 5.38 24.75 9.82
CA VAL A 297 6.72 24.72 9.22
C VAL A 297 6.57 24.81 7.69
N PRO A 298 7.39 25.61 6.98
CA PRO A 298 7.21 25.77 5.52
C PRO A 298 7.15 24.43 4.76
N ALA A 299 6.23 24.33 3.79
CA ALA A 299 5.97 23.10 3.03
C ALA A 299 7.24 22.48 2.42
N GLU A 300 8.14 23.31 1.87
CA GLU A 300 9.43 22.86 1.32
C GLU A 300 10.32 22.14 2.34
N THR A 301 10.20 22.50 3.61
CA THR A 301 10.90 21.82 4.71
C THR A 301 10.12 20.58 5.17
N ALA A 302 8.79 20.68 5.31
CA ALA A 302 7.95 19.55 5.74
C ALA A 302 8.02 18.36 4.77
N ARG A 303 8.07 18.62 3.45
CA ARG A 303 8.20 17.58 2.40
C ARG A 303 9.45 16.71 2.59
N LYS A 304 10.52 17.21 3.22
CA LYS A 304 11.72 16.42 3.52
C LYS A 304 11.46 15.29 4.52
N TYR A 305 10.36 15.33 5.25
CA TYR A 305 9.96 14.33 6.24
C TYR A 305 8.81 13.44 5.75
N ALA A 306 8.20 13.74 4.59
CA ALA A 306 7.17 12.91 4.01
C ALA A 306 7.74 11.60 3.43
N ASP A 307 6.90 10.58 3.35
CA ASP A 307 7.25 9.35 2.65
C ASP A 307 7.51 9.66 1.17
N PRO A 308 8.71 9.34 0.63
CA PRO A 308 9.03 9.60 -0.77
C PRO A 308 8.01 8.99 -1.75
N VAL A 309 7.48 7.80 -1.44
CA VAL A 309 6.49 7.11 -2.29
C VAL A 309 5.15 7.84 -2.28
N LEU A 310 4.81 8.49 -1.16
CA LEU A 310 3.61 9.31 -1.06
C LEU A 310 3.77 10.59 -1.88
N LEU A 311 4.90 11.29 -1.74
CA LEU A 311 5.19 12.51 -2.51
C LEU A 311 5.25 12.25 -4.02
N GLU A 312 5.86 11.15 -4.44
CA GLU A 312 5.92 10.76 -5.85
C GLU A 312 4.52 10.61 -6.43
N LYS A 313 3.61 9.93 -5.72
CA LYS A 313 2.21 9.80 -6.14
C LYS A 313 1.49 11.15 -6.22
N ASP A 314 1.69 12.01 -5.22
CA ASP A 314 1.07 13.34 -5.18
C ASP A 314 1.56 14.21 -6.35
N VAL A 315 2.86 14.17 -6.66
CA VAL A 315 3.44 14.83 -7.85
C VAL A 315 2.86 14.25 -9.13
N SER A 316 2.81 12.92 -9.28
CA SER A 316 2.27 12.27 -10.47
C SER A 316 0.80 12.60 -10.69
N LEU A 317 -0.02 12.68 -9.63
CA LEU A 317 -1.41 13.13 -9.74
C LEU A 317 -1.51 14.60 -10.20
N ALA A 318 -0.63 15.47 -9.69
CA ALA A 318 -0.61 16.87 -10.13
C ALA A 318 -0.26 17.00 -11.62
N VAL A 319 0.71 16.21 -12.10
CA VAL A 319 1.10 16.17 -13.52
C VAL A 319 -0.04 15.65 -14.40
N LEU A 320 -0.68 14.55 -14.02
CA LEU A 320 -1.76 13.94 -14.81
C LEU A 320 -3.03 14.80 -14.86
N LYS A 321 -3.24 15.66 -13.86
CA LYS A 321 -4.36 16.59 -13.82
C LYS A 321 -4.19 17.79 -14.76
N ASP A 322 -2.94 18.22 -14.99
CA ASP A 322 -2.60 19.37 -15.83
C ASP A 322 -1.45 19.03 -16.80
N PRO A 323 -1.66 18.09 -17.74
CA PRO A 323 -0.57 17.50 -18.53
C PRO A 323 0.01 18.44 -19.60
N GLU A 324 -0.66 19.56 -19.92
CA GLU A 324 -0.19 20.56 -20.89
C GLU A 324 1.02 21.37 -20.39
N GLY A 325 1.13 21.55 -19.07
CA GLY A 325 2.25 22.26 -18.44
C GLY A 325 3.53 21.43 -18.28
N HIS A 326 3.53 20.17 -18.70
CA HIS A 326 4.55 19.17 -18.37
C HIS A 326 5.16 18.49 -19.60
N THR A 327 6.41 18.05 -19.49
CA THR A 327 7.09 17.37 -20.61
C THR A 327 6.55 15.96 -20.81
N ASP A 328 6.82 15.38 -21.99
CA ASP A 328 6.39 14.01 -22.31
C ASP A 328 6.97 12.98 -21.34
N GLU A 329 8.21 13.18 -20.89
CA GLU A 329 8.85 12.34 -19.89
C GLU A 329 8.15 12.42 -18.54
N GLU A 330 7.75 13.61 -18.10
CA GLU A 330 7.05 13.82 -16.83
C GLU A 330 5.66 13.18 -16.83
N VAL A 331 4.89 13.40 -17.90
CA VAL A 331 3.56 12.80 -18.07
C VAL A 331 3.67 11.28 -18.13
N PHE A 332 4.61 10.75 -18.91
CA PHE A 332 4.82 9.31 -18.99
C PHE A 332 5.24 8.69 -17.65
N ALA A 333 6.19 9.31 -16.95
CA ALA A 333 6.62 8.84 -15.63
C ALA A 333 5.44 8.83 -14.63
N ALA A 334 4.59 9.86 -14.68
CA ALA A 334 3.41 9.95 -13.83
C ALA A 334 2.38 8.83 -14.13
N LEU A 335 2.19 8.47 -15.40
CA LEU A 335 1.37 7.31 -15.80
C LEU A 335 1.96 6.00 -15.22
N CYS A 336 3.28 5.82 -15.33
CA CYS A 336 3.98 4.63 -14.80
C CYS A 336 3.83 4.47 -13.29
N THR A 337 3.81 5.56 -12.51
CA THR A 337 3.59 5.52 -11.06
C THR A 337 2.30 4.77 -10.68
N PHE A 338 1.26 4.84 -11.52
CA PHE A 338 -0.04 4.20 -11.26
C PHE A 338 -0.30 2.93 -12.07
N ALA A 339 0.31 2.81 -13.25
CA ALA A 339 0.21 1.63 -14.11
C ALA A 339 1.10 0.45 -13.66
N GLY A 340 2.11 0.74 -12.83
CA GLY A 340 3.08 -0.22 -12.36
C GLY A 340 4.12 -0.62 -13.42
N LYS A 341 5.00 -1.55 -13.04
CA LYS A 341 6.22 -1.91 -13.81
C LYS A 341 5.97 -2.45 -15.22
N LYS A 342 4.75 -2.88 -15.55
CA LYS A 342 4.42 -3.41 -16.89
C LYS A 342 4.49 -2.32 -17.97
N ALA A 343 4.12 -1.08 -17.64
CA ALA A 343 4.16 0.03 -18.60
C ALA A 343 5.60 0.40 -18.99
N GLU A 344 6.54 0.34 -18.04
CA GLU A 344 7.97 0.63 -18.27
C GLU A 344 8.68 -0.46 -19.09
N GLN A 345 8.12 -1.69 -19.13
CA GLN A 345 8.71 -2.84 -19.82
C GLN A 345 8.19 -3.01 -21.24
N SER A 346 7.35 -2.10 -21.73
CA SER A 346 6.78 -2.21 -23.07
C SER A 346 7.88 -2.28 -24.16
N PRO A 347 7.75 -3.18 -25.16
CA PRO A 347 8.58 -3.22 -26.35
C PRO A 347 8.68 -1.89 -27.10
N VAL A 348 7.67 -1.02 -26.99
CA VAL A 348 7.66 0.34 -27.53
C VAL A 348 8.88 1.11 -27.05
N LEU A 349 9.14 1.07 -25.74
CA LEU A 349 10.25 1.81 -25.12
C LEU A 349 11.62 1.18 -25.41
N LYS A 350 11.66 -0.14 -25.65
CA LYS A 350 12.91 -0.83 -26.03
C LYS A 350 13.39 -0.44 -27.42
N LYS A 351 12.46 -0.22 -28.35
CA LYS A 351 12.78 0.14 -29.74
C LYS A 351 13.09 1.64 -29.89
N ASP A 352 12.24 2.49 -29.32
CA ASP A 352 12.43 3.95 -29.33
C ASP A 352 11.81 4.56 -28.07
N ALA A 353 12.63 4.76 -27.04
CA ALA A 353 12.20 5.24 -25.74
C ALA A 353 11.64 6.67 -25.80
N ALA A 354 12.26 7.57 -26.57
CA ALA A 354 11.84 8.97 -26.64
C ALA A 354 10.48 9.07 -27.34
N ARG A 355 10.36 8.41 -28.49
CA ARG A 355 9.14 8.42 -29.28
C ARG A 355 7.99 7.69 -28.59
N GLY A 356 8.29 6.59 -27.91
CA GLY A 356 7.31 5.86 -27.11
C GLY A 356 6.70 6.74 -26.01
N LYS A 357 7.55 7.41 -25.22
CA LYS A 357 7.12 8.34 -24.17
C LYS A 357 6.25 9.48 -24.72
N HIS A 358 6.68 10.08 -25.84
CA HIS A 358 5.91 11.10 -26.54
C HIS A 358 4.50 10.63 -26.90
N LEU A 359 4.37 9.45 -27.53
CA LEU A 359 3.07 8.91 -27.95
C LEU A 359 2.16 8.61 -26.76
N PHE A 360 2.67 8.00 -25.68
CA PHE A 360 1.86 7.76 -24.49
C PHE A 360 1.41 9.06 -23.80
N ALA A 361 2.30 10.06 -23.72
CA ALA A 361 1.96 11.36 -23.16
C ALA A 361 0.91 12.09 -24.03
N ALA A 362 1.05 12.05 -25.35
CA ALA A 362 0.08 12.61 -26.29
C ALA A 362 -1.28 11.92 -26.16
N VAL A 363 -1.33 10.59 -26.05
CA VAL A 363 -2.60 9.86 -25.80
C VAL A 363 -3.26 10.34 -24.51
N TRP A 364 -2.49 10.51 -23.43
CA TRP A 364 -3.07 11.03 -22.18
C TRP A 364 -3.59 12.46 -22.33
N ARG A 365 -2.86 13.36 -23.00
CA ARG A 365 -3.30 14.74 -23.25
C ARG A 365 -4.59 14.78 -24.07
N THR A 366 -4.60 14.16 -25.25
CA THR A 366 -5.78 14.09 -26.12
C THR A 366 -6.98 13.47 -25.40
N ALA A 367 -6.77 12.38 -24.66
CA ALA A 367 -7.85 11.76 -23.89
C ALA A 367 -8.31 12.63 -22.72
N SER A 368 -7.42 13.38 -22.06
CA SER A 368 -7.77 14.27 -20.95
C SER A 368 -8.59 15.48 -21.42
N GLU A 369 -8.32 16.01 -22.61
CA GLU A 369 -9.08 17.12 -23.19
C GLU A 369 -10.44 16.68 -23.75
N ALA A 370 -10.49 15.54 -24.44
CA ALA A 370 -11.69 15.11 -25.18
C ALA A 370 -12.65 14.23 -24.37
N PHE A 371 -12.19 13.59 -23.30
CA PHE A 371 -13.04 12.72 -22.49
C PHE A 371 -13.89 13.52 -21.51
N PHE A 372 -15.20 13.45 -21.68
CA PHE A 372 -16.16 13.91 -20.68
C PHE A 372 -17.35 12.94 -20.63
N ARG A 373 -17.52 12.22 -19.52
CA ARG A 373 -18.62 11.26 -19.35
C ARG A 373 -19.17 11.32 -17.92
N ASN A 374 -20.49 11.29 -17.79
CA ASN A 374 -21.18 11.35 -16.50
C ASN A 374 -20.76 12.55 -15.63
N GLY A 375 -20.43 13.69 -16.25
CA GLY A 375 -19.98 14.89 -15.55
C GLY A 375 -18.53 14.86 -15.07
N LYS A 376 -17.74 13.85 -15.47
CA LYS A 376 -16.33 13.68 -15.08
C LYS A 376 -15.41 13.74 -16.29
N ASP A 377 -14.29 14.43 -16.11
CA ASP A 377 -13.16 14.35 -17.02
C ASP A 377 -12.43 13.00 -16.87
N LEU A 378 -11.40 12.76 -17.69
CA LEU A 378 -10.65 11.51 -17.64
C LEU A 378 -9.93 11.33 -16.29
N PHE A 379 -9.39 12.41 -15.74
CA PHE A 379 -8.63 12.39 -14.50
C PHE A 379 -9.52 11.96 -13.34
N ASP A 380 -10.66 12.61 -13.14
CA ASP A 380 -11.64 12.28 -12.11
C ASP A 380 -12.29 10.90 -12.35
N ALA A 381 -12.37 10.45 -13.60
CA ALA A 381 -12.80 9.08 -13.91
C ALA A 381 -11.75 8.02 -13.50
N CYS A 382 -10.45 8.33 -13.56
CA CYS A 382 -9.37 7.40 -13.20
C CYS A 382 -8.97 7.47 -11.72
N PHE A 383 -8.90 8.67 -11.15
CA PHE A 383 -8.34 8.94 -9.82
C PHE A 383 -9.38 9.44 -8.81
N GLY A 384 -10.61 9.71 -9.26
CA GLY A 384 -11.65 10.30 -8.44
C GLY A 384 -11.39 11.77 -8.14
N GLU A 385 -12.30 12.37 -7.37
CA GLU A 385 -12.19 13.75 -6.91
C GLU A 385 -11.42 13.82 -5.58
N LYS A 386 -10.90 15.02 -5.25
CA LYS A 386 -10.35 15.27 -3.92
C LYS A 386 -11.42 15.09 -2.86
N ARG A 387 -11.07 14.41 -1.78
CA ARG A 387 -11.96 14.16 -0.65
C ARG A 387 -11.29 14.55 0.64
N VAL A 388 -12.12 14.99 1.59
CA VAL A 388 -11.70 15.40 2.93
C VAL A 388 -11.89 14.22 3.89
N PHE A 389 -10.81 13.83 4.56
CA PHE A 389 -10.78 12.75 5.54
C PHE A 389 -10.48 13.30 6.92
N SER A 390 -11.02 12.67 7.97
CA SER A 390 -10.64 13.02 9.34
C SER A 390 -9.18 12.62 9.56
N TRP A 391 -8.35 13.58 9.92
CA TRP A 391 -6.93 13.37 10.19
C TRP A 391 -6.66 13.65 11.67
N ARG A 392 -5.94 12.74 12.33
CA ARG A 392 -5.57 12.86 13.74
C ARG A 392 -4.04 12.97 13.82
N PRO A 393 -3.52 14.20 13.87
CA PRO A 393 -2.07 14.42 13.94
C PRO A 393 -1.49 13.75 15.17
N LEU A 394 -0.26 13.22 15.03
CA LEU A 394 0.50 12.59 16.12
C LEU A 394 -0.28 11.47 16.82
N ALA A 395 -1.13 10.77 16.07
CA ALA A 395 -1.82 9.60 16.59
C ALA A 395 -0.80 8.57 17.11
N ASN A 396 -1.14 7.92 18.22
CA ASN A 396 -0.26 7.00 18.94
C ASN A 396 1.01 7.67 19.53
N ALA A 397 1.01 8.99 19.73
CA ALA A 397 2.03 9.68 20.52
C ALA A 397 1.45 10.23 21.84
N VAL A 398 2.30 10.35 22.85
CA VAL A 398 1.98 11.12 24.07
C VAL A 398 2.23 12.59 23.76
N TYR A 399 1.19 13.29 23.31
CA TYR A 399 1.26 14.68 22.89
C TYR A 399 0.13 15.49 23.52
N TRP A 400 0.43 16.72 23.93
CA TRP A 400 -0.57 17.62 24.49
C TRP A 400 -0.32 19.08 24.08
N GLU A 401 -1.39 19.73 23.62
CA GLU A 401 -1.42 21.17 23.37
C GLU A 401 -2.26 21.88 24.44
N LYS A 402 -1.77 23.03 24.90
CA LYS A 402 -2.50 23.87 25.87
C LYS A 402 -3.70 24.58 25.23
N GLN A 403 -3.55 24.99 23.99
CA GLN A 403 -4.55 25.70 23.22
C GLN A 403 -4.78 24.92 21.94
N LYS A 404 -6.02 24.89 21.49
CA LYS A 404 -6.34 24.33 20.17
C LYS A 404 -5.58 25.11 19.12
N HIS A 405 -5.09 24.40 18.10
CA HIS A 405 -4.52 25.03 16.92
C HIS A 405 -5.51 26.05 16.31
N PRO A 406 -5.03 27.24 15.91
CA PRO A 406 -5.85 28.20 15.17
C PRO A 406 -6.34 27.62 13.84
N ASP A 407 -7.43 28.16 13.31
CA ASP A 407 -7.91 27.75 12.00
C ASP A 407 -6.86 28.07 10.93
N THR A 408 -6.46 27.05 10.17
CA THR A 408 -5.42 27.16 9.15
C THR A 408 -5.71 26.22 8.00
N ASP A 409 -5.19 26.57 6.82
CA ASP A 409 -5.13 25.71 5.64
C ASP A 409 -3.67 25.56 5.24
N TYR A 410 -3.13 24.37 5.51
CA TYR A 410 -1.75 24.03 5.24
C TYR A 410 -1.68 23.19 3.97
N ALA A 411 -1.20 23.76 2.86
CA ALA A 411 -0.96 23.02 1.63
C ALA A 411 0.44 22.38 1.68
N LEU A 412 0.52 21.05 1.77
CA LEU A 412 1.81 20.34 1.68
C LEU A 412 2.31 20.34 0.23
N ASP A 413 1.39 20.14 -0.71
CA ASP A 413 1.60 20.20 -2.15
C ASP A 413 0.28 20.52 -2.88
N LYS A 414 0.26 20.42 -4.22
CA LYS A 414 -0.92 20.73 -5.03
C LYS A 414 -2.08 19.74 -4.80
N THR A 415 -1.84 18.53 -4.31
CA THR A 415 -2.84 17.47 -4.18
C THR A 415 -3.26 17.21 -2.73
N ARG A 416 -2.45 17.64 -1.75
CA ARG A 416 -2.66 17.41 -0.32
C ARG A 416 -2.71 18.69 0.49
N ILE A 417 -3.86 18.93 1.12
CA ILE A 417 -4.10 20.11 1.96
C ILE A 417 -4.63 19.64 3.32
N TYR A 418 -4.10 20.19 4.40
CA TYR A 418 -4.57 19.95 5.75
C TYR A 418 -5.37 21.15 6.23
N HIS A 419 -6.60 20.90 6.65
CA HIS A 419 -7.51 21.92 7.17
C HIS A 419 -7.65 21.75 8.67
N CYS A 420 -7.42 22.82 9.42
CA CYS A 420 -7.78 22.89 10.83
C CYS A 420 -8.97 23.83 11.00
N ARG A 421 -10.05 23.35 11.64
CA ARG A 421 -11.21 24.16 12.02
C ARG A 421 -11.63 23.84 13.44
N GLY A 422 -11.60 24.82 14.34
CA GLY A 422 -11.97 24.65 15.75
C GLY A 422 -11.13 23.61 16.51
N GLY A 423 -9.89 23.39 16.08
CA GLY A 423 -8.97 22.37 16.59
C GLY A 423 -9.22 20.95 16.07
N VAL A 424 -10.09 20.78 15.07
CA VAL A 424 -10.30 19.50 14.38
C VAL A 424 -9.55 19.54 13.06
N TRP A 425 -8.75 18.52 12.83
CA TRP A 425 -7.92 18.38 11.65
C TRP A 425 -8.58 17.47 10.60
N GLN A 426 -8.45 17.89 9.35
CA GLN A 426 -8.89 17.14 8.20
C GLN A 426 -7.81 17.18 7.12
N GLU A 427 -7.73 16.13 6.31
CA GLU A 427 -6.80 16.02 5.19
C GLU A 427 -7.61 15.91 3.90
N GLU A 428 -7.45 16.87 3.00
CA GLU A 428 -7.95 16.84 1.64
C GLU A 428 -6.92 16.19 0.73
N ARG A 429 -7.28 15.09 0.07
CA ARG A 429 -6.40 14.33 -0.83
C ARG A 429 -7.17 13.51 -1.86
N TYR A 430 -6.46 13.01 -2.87
CA TYR A 430 -6.90 11.87 -3.67
C TYR A 430 -6.61 10.56 -2.91
N ASP A 431 -7.59 9.68 -2.82
CA ASP A 431 -7.45 8.42 -2.09
C ASP A 431 -7.53 7.21 -3.03
N SER A 432 -6.55 6.32 -2.90
CA SER A 432 -6.40 5.13 -3.73
C SER A 432 -7.62 4.19 -3.73
N LEU A 433 -8.49 4.26 -2.71
CA LEU A 433 -9.74 3.51 -2.65
C LEU A 433 -10.72 3.92 -3.75
N TYR A 434 -10.61 5.14 -4.28
CA TYR A 434 -11.48 5.67 -5.34
C TYR A 434 -10.85 5.62 -6.72
N PHE A 435 -9.65 5.02 -6.86
CA PHE A 435 -8.97 4.93 -8.15
C PHE A 435 -9.58 3.82 -9.00
N ASP A 436 -10.06 4.16 -10.18
CA ASP A 436 -10.43 3.20 -11.21
C ASP A 436 -9.18 2.78 -12.00
N ARG A 437 -8.38 1.91 -11.36
CA ARG A 437 -7.16 1.36 -11.97
C ARG A 437 -7.46 0.59 -13.25
N LYS A 438 -8.64 -0.02 -13.36
CA LYS A 438 -9.03 -0.78 -14.56
C LYS A 438 -9.16 0.17 -15.76
N ARG A 439 -9.75 1.33 -15.57
CA ARG A 439 -9.89 2.36 -16.61
C ARG A 439 -8.54 2.91 -17.06
N LEU A 440 -7.66 3.26 -16.13
CA LEU A 440 -6.30 3.70 -16.46
C LEU A 440 -5.56 2.62 -17.25
N HIS A 441 -5.60 1.37 -16.79
CA HIS A 441 -4.96 0.26 -17.49
C HIS A 441 -5.58 -0.01 -18.86
N ALA A 442 -6.89 0.15 -19.03
CA ALA A 442 -7.54 -0.03 -20.33
C ALA A 442 -7.04 1.01 -21.36
N LEU A 443 -6.91 2.27 -20.96
CA LEU A 443 -6.35 3.33 -21.82
C LEU A 443 -4.90 3.00 -22.22
N LEU A 444 -4.07 2.66 -21.24
CA LEU A 444 -2.65 2.37 -21.48
C LEU A 444 -2.45 1.10 -22.29
N HIS A 445 -3.26 0.08 -22.06
CA HIS A 445 -3.21 -1.17 -22.82
C HIS A 445 -3.59 -0.93 -24.29
N LYS A 446 -4.67 -0.17 -24.55
CA LYS A 446 -5.06 0.21 -25.92
C LYS A 446 -3.99 1.05 -26.59
N ALA A 447 -3.44 2.04 -25.88
CA ALA A 447 -2.35 2.87 -26.39
C ALA A 447 -1.14 2.02 -26.76
N ASP A 448 -0.68 1.15 -25.84
CA ASP A 448 0.47 0.28 -26.07
C ASP A 448 0.23 -0.65 -27.27
N ARG A 449 -0.95 -1.27 -27.36
CA ARG A 449 -1.33 -2.14 -28.47
C ARG A 449 -1.23 -1.45 -29.83
N GLU A 450 -1.81 -0.26 -29.98
CA GLU A 450 -1.80 0.44 -31.27
C GLU A 450 -0.44 1.09 -31.57
N ILE A 451 0.28 1.58 -30.56
CA ILE A 451 1.64 2.11 -30.73
C ILE A 451 2.60 0.99 -31.16
N ARG A 452 2.50 -0.22 -30.60
CA ARG A 452 3.28 -1.39 -31.05
C ARG A 452 3.04 -1.72 -32.52
N LYS A 453 1.78 -1.64 -32.99
CA LYS A 453 1.43 -1.83 -34.42
C LYS A 453 2.01 -0.72 -35.29
N TYR A 454 1.88 0.53 -34.85
CA TYR A 454 2.38 1.69 -35.58
C TYR A 454 3.91 1.67 -35.74
N LEU A 455 4.63 1.43 -34.65
CA LEU A 455 6.10 1.35 -34.65
C LEU A 455 6.64 0.00 -35.12
N LYS A 456 5.78 -1.00 -35.41
CA LYS A 456 6.14 -2.36 -35.82
C LYS A 456 7.17 -2.98 -34.86
N THR A 457 6.85 -3.00 -33.57
CA THR A 457 7.75 -3.53 -32.52
C THR A 457 7.73 -5.06 -32.43
N GLY A 458 6.73 -5.72 -33.01
CA GLY A 458 6.41 -7.12 -32.70
C GLY A 458 5.69 -7.27 -31.35
N HIS A 459 5.34 -8.51 -30.99
CA HIS A 459 4.62 -8.87 -29.76
C HIS A 459 3.33 -8.05 -29.54
N TYR A 460 2.38 -8.16 -30.47
CA TYR A 460 1.12 -7.41 -30.41
C TYR A 460 0.23 -7.92 -29.27
N LEU A 461 -0.34 -6.98 -28.52
CA LEU A 461 -1.30 -7.29 -27.46
C LEU A 461 -2.66 -7.69 -28.06
N ARG A 462 -3.35 -8.64 -27.41
CA ARG A 462 -4.70 -9.05 -27.79
C ARG A 462 -5.69 -7.91 -27.59
N GLU A 463 -6.78 -7.91 -28.34
CA GLU A 463 -7.85 -6.93 -28.18
C GLU A 463 -8.62 -7.17 -26.89
N ASN A 464 -8.89 -6.10 -26.15
CA ASN A 464 -9.77 -6.15 -24.98
C ASN A 464 -11.03 -5.32 -25.25
N PRO A 465 -12.24 -5.91 -25.28
CA PRO A 465 -13.48 -5.15 -25.50
C PRO A 465 -13.69 -3.99 -24.53
N ASP A 466 -13.20 -4.11 -23.29
CA ASP A 466 -13.32 -3.08 -22.25
C ASP A 466 -12.50 -1.81 -22.55
N GLU A 467 -11.60 -1.86 -23.54
CA GLU A 467 -10.73 -0.76 -23.95
C GLU A 467 -11.27 0.03 -25.16
N ALA A 468 -12.40 -0.39 -25.74
CA ALA A 468 -12.95 0.19 -26.97
C ALA A 468 -13.22 1.71 -26.88
N TRP A 469 -13.52 2.20 -25.67
CA TRP A 469 -13.74 3.62 -25.43
C TRP A 469 -12.49 4.48 -25.65
N ALA A 470 -11.29 3.91 -25.56
CA ALA A 470 -10.02 4.60 -25.70
C ALA A 470 -9.52 4.69 -27.15
N ALA A 471 -10.09 3.88 -28.06
CA ALA A 471 -9.73 3.84 -29.48
C ALA A 471 -9.68 5.21 -30.17
N PRO A 472 -10.71 6.09 -30.07
CA PRO A 472 -10.70 7.36 -30.81
C PRO A 472 -9.51 8.26 -30.45
N TYR A 473 -9.14 8.31 -29.17
CA TYR A 473 -8.03 9.16 -28.70
C TYR A 473 -6.67 8.65 -29.19
N VAL A 474 -6.48 7.32 -29.18
CA VAL A 474 -5.24 6.71 -29.66
C VAL A 474 -5.11 6.84 -31.17
N GLU A 475 -6.21 6.64 -31.90
CA GLU A 475 -6.23 6.77 -33.37
C GLU A 475 -5.95 8.20 -33.84
N GLU A 476 -6.48 9.19 -33.13
CA GLU A 476 -6.24 10.62 -33.38
C GLU A 476 -4.75 10.97 -33.24
N VAL A 477 -4.13 10.61 -32.11
CA VAL A 477 -2.69 10.84 -31.87
C VAL A 477 -1.84 10.17 -32.93
N LEU A 478 -2.12 8.92 -33.28
CA LEU A 478 -1.37 8.22 -34.32
C LEU A 478 -1.61 8.81 -35.72
N ALA A 479 -2.78 9.39 -35.99
CA ALA A 479 -3.08 10.05 -37.25
C ALA A 479 -2.34 11.38 -37.39
N ASP A 480 -2.25 12.15 -36.31
CA ASP A 480 -1.51 13.41 -36.28
C ASP A 480 0.01 13.17 -36.34
N GLU A 481 0.50 12.11 -35.69
CA GLU A 481 1.90 11.68 -35.82
C GLU A 481 2.21 11.30 -37.28
N ARG A 482 1.37 10.50 -37.94
CA ARG A 482 1.52 10.18 -39.37
C ARG A 482 1.52 11.43 -40.24
N ARG A 483 0.66 12.41 -39.93
CA ARG A 483 0.59 13.67 -40.69
C ARG A 483 1.88 14.47 -40.54
N SER A 484 2.40 14.54 -39.32
CA SER A 484 3.66 15.21 -39.00
C SER A 484 4.85 14.53 -39.67
N GLU A 485 4.88 13.19 -39.72
CA GLU A 485 5.89 12.44 -40.47
C GLU A 485 5.84 12.73 -41.98
N ILE A 486 4.63 12.70 -42.56
CA ILE A 486 4.45 13.00 -44.00
C ILE A 486 4.91 14.43 -44.29
N GLU A 487 4.57 15.39 -43.43
CA GLU A 487 4.98 16.79 -43.58
C GLU A 487 6.50 16.96 -43.41
N ALA A 488 7.11 16.31 -42.41
CA ALA A 488 8.56 16.33 -42.22
C ALA A 488 9.32 15.65 -43.37
N ALA A 489 8.71 14.64 -44.00
CA ALA A 489 9.24 13.96 -45.17
C ALA A 489 9.01 14.73 -46.48
N ARG A 490 8.19 15.80 -46.49
CA ARG A 490 8.04 16.64 -47.68
C ARG A 490 9.38 17.33 -47.98
N PRO A 491 9.96 17.13 -49.16
CA PRO A 491 11.21 17.79 -49.51
C PRO A 491 11.01 19.30 -49.47
N LYS A 492 11.86 20.00 -48.71
CA LYS A 492 11.93 21.47 -48.74
C LYS A 492 12.53 21.88 -50.09
N ILE A 493 11.66 22.14 -51.07
CA ILE A 493 12.08 22.61 -52.40
C ILE A 493 12.40 24.10 -52.31
N THR A 494 13.68 24.44 -52.25
CA THR A 494 14.16 25.82 -52.40
C THR A 494 14.18 26.17 -53.89
N ILE A 495 13.14 26.86 -54.37
CA ILE A 495 13.08 27.34 -55.75
C ILE A 495 13.88 28.65 -55.85
N ASN A 496 14.98 28.63 -56.61
CA ASN A 496 15.71 29.85 -56.94
C ASN A 496 15.01 30.59 -58.09
N LEU A 497 14.50 31.78 -57.81
CA LEU A 497 13.73 32.61 -58.76
C LEU A 497 14.64 33.47 -59.67
N SER A 498 15.96 33.39 -59.55
CA SER A 498 16.90 34.19 -60.36
C SER A 498 16.79 33.93 -61.86
N ASP A 499 16.43 32.71 -62.25
CA ASP A 499 16.50 32.26 -63.64
C ASP A 499 15.14 32.32 -64.35
N LEU A 500 14.10 32.76 -63.64
CA LEU A 500 12.71 32.79 -64.13
C LEU A 500 12.51 33.79 -65.27
N ALA A 501 13.30 34.87 -65.30
CA ALA A 501 13.31 35.82 -66.40
C ALA A 501 13.95 35.21 -67.67
N GLN A 502 15.04 34.46 -67.50
CA GLN A 502 15.74 33.79 -68.59
C GLN A 502 14.87 32.68 -69.19
N ILE A 503 14.22 31.86 -68.35
CA ILE A 503 13.30 30.80 -68.79
C ILE A 503 12.13 31.38 -69.60
N ARG A 504 11.59 32.55 -69.22
CA ARG A 504 10.52 33.22 -69.96
C ARG A 504 11.00 33.73 -71.32
N GLN A 505 12.23 34.25 -71.38
CA GLN A 505 12.81 34.77 -72.61
C GLN A 505 13.16 33.63 -73.59
N ASP A 506 13.72 32.54 -73.09
CA ASP A 506 14.05 31.36 -73.88
C ASP A 506 12.78 30.66 -74.42
N ALA A 507 11.71 30.62 -73.63
CA ALA A 507 10.40 30.09 -74.06
C ALA A 507 9.76 30.97 -75.16
N LEU A 508 9.88 32.30 -75.07
CA LEU A 508 9.41 33.20 -76.13
C LEU A 508 10.20 33.00 -77.42
N LEU A 509 11.53 32.88 -77.34
CA LEU A 509 12.39 32.62 -78.50
C LEU A 509 12.12 31.25 -79.13
N THR A 510 11.86 30.23 -78.32
CA THR A 510 11.54 28.87 -78.81
C THR A 510 10.17 28.86 -79.49
N ARG A 511 9.18 29.57 -78.94
CA ARG A 511 7.87 29.76 -79.59
C ARG A 511 8.04 30.46 -80.95
N ASP A 512 8.76 31.56 -80.97
CA ASP A 512 8.92 32.39 -82.18
C ASP A 512 9.77 31.70 -83.26
N SER A 513 10.65 30.76 -82.87
CA SER A 513 11.44 29.94 -83.80
C SER A 513 10.71 28.71 -84.34
N LEU A 514 9.62 28.28 -83.70
CA LEU A 514 8.82 27.11 -84.11
C LEU A 514 7.59 27.50 -84.93
N LEU A 515 7.27 28.79 -85.03
CA LEU A 515 6.23 29.34 -85.90
C LEU A 515 6.74 29.42 -87.35
N THR A 516 6.04 28.79 -88.29
CA THR A 516 6.28 28.96 -89.74
C THR A 516 5.56 30.20 -90.25
N GLU A 517 6.01 30.78 -91.37
CA GLU A 517 5.46 32.04 -91.92
C GLU A 517 3.95 31.99 -92.21
N GLU A 518 3.37 30.79 -92.36
CA GLU A 518 1.92 30.59 -92.58
C GLU A 518 1.08 30.62 -91.29
N GLU A 519 1.69 30.47 -90.10
CA GLU A 519 1.00 30.47 -88.80
C GLU A 519 1.01 31.83 -88.08
N MET A 520 1.74 32.82 -88.62
CA MET A 520 1.82 34.16 -88.05
C MET A 520 0.62 35.06 -88.43
N ASP A 521 -0.14 34.69 -89.47
CA ASP A 521 -1.27 35.46 -90.02
C ASP A 521 -2.66 34.78 -89.86
N GLY A 522 -2.74 33.66 -89.12
CA GLY A 522 -3.96 32.86 -88.97
C GLY A 522 -4.72 33.09 -87.67
N ALA A 523 -5.13 34.32 -87.38
CA ALA A 523 -6.09 34.56 -86.30
C ALA A 523 -7.54 34.40 -86.80
N TRP A 524 -8.35 33.68 -86.00
CA TRP A 524 -9.83 33.64 -85.89
C TRP A 524 -10.62 32.46 -86.51
N GLU A 525 -11.58 31.97 -85.70
CA GLU A 525 -12.76 31.09 -85.94
C GLU A 525 -12.53 29.55 -85.95
N ASP A 526 -13.35 28.66 -85.37
CA ASP A 526 -14.58 28.62 -84.53
C ASP A 526 -14.83 27.12 -84.16
N GLY A 527 -15.69 26.81 -83.16
CA GLY A 527 -16.57 25.63 -83.27
C GLY A 527 -16.35 24.35 -82.41
N GLY A 528 -16.92 24.38 -81.20
CA GLY A 528 -17.71 23.34 -80.48
C GLY A 528 -17.73 21.82 -80.80
N LYS A 529 -17.84 21.06 -79.69
CA LYS A 529 -18.77 19.94 -79.36
C LYS A 529 -18.20 18.54 -79.03
N GLN A 530 -18.88 17.95 -78.04
CA GLN A 530 -18.73 16.67 -77.33
C GLN A 530 -19.07 15.43 -78.16
N GLN A 531 -18.51 14.26 -77.80
CA GLN A 531 -19.22 12.96 -77.84
C GLN A 531 -18.55 11.88 -76.97
N GLN A 532 -19.40 11.08 -76.32
CA GLN A 532 -19.12 9.86 -75.55
C GLN A 532 -19.08 8.62 -76.45
N GLU A 533 -18.39 7.56 -76.02
CA GLU A 533 -18.67 6.20 -76.50
C GLU A 533 -18.45 5.14 -75.39
N GLN A 534 -19.38 4.18 -75.33
CA GLN A 534 -19.49 3.05 -74.40
C GLN A 534 -19.00 1.75 -75.08
N ALA A 535 -18.57 0.75 -74.30
CA ALA A 535 -18.73 -0.67 -74.68
C ALA A 535 -18.76 -1.58 -73.44
N GLN A 536 -19.62 -2.61 -73.49
CA GLN A 536 -20.01 -3.52 -72.41
C GLN A 536 -19.30 -4.90 -72.44
N THR A 537 -19.40 -5.57 -71.29
CA THR A 537 -19.06 -6.95 -70.79
C THR A 537 -19.71 -8.12 -71.57
N PRO A 538 -19.49 -9.46 -71.30
CA PRO A 538 -19.61 -10.20 -70.00
C PRO A 538 -18.62 -11.40 -69.81
N VAL A 539 -18.55 -12.14 -68.67
CA VAL A 539 -19.34 -13.35 -68.28
C VAL A 539 -18.88 -13.86 -66.87
N GLN A 540 -19.80 -14.36 -66.01
CA GLN A 540 -19.54 -15.20 -64.80
C GLN A 540 -19.91 -16.69 -65.08
N PRO A 541 -19.63 -17.72 -64.22
CA PRO A 541 -20.42 -17.97 -62.98
C PRO A 541 -19.79 -18.81 -61.81
N HIS A 542 -20.38 -18.64 -60.61
CA HIS A 542 -20.63 -19.60 -59.48
C HIS A 542 -19.45 -20.27 -58.71
N GLY A 543 -19.52 -20.59 -57.41
CA GLY A 543 -20.63 -20.67 -56.45
C GLY A 543 -20.14 -20.87 -54.98
N ARG A 544 -21.10 -20.85 -54.05
CA ARG A 544 -20.99 -20.98 -52.57
C ARG A 544 -20.93 -22.47 -52.14
N PRO A 545 -20.58 -22.82 -50.89
CA PRO A 545 -21.62 -22.83 -49.83
C PRO A 545 -21.17 -22.45 -48.40
N GLU A 546 -22.17 -22.16 -47.58
CA GLU A 546 -22.15 -22.01 -46.12
C GLU A 546 -22.09 -23.36 -45.39
N GLN A 547 -21.67 -23.33 -44.12
CA GLN A 547 -22.10 -24.10 -42.92
C GLN A 547 -20.93 -24.01 -41.90
N SER A 548 -21.03 -24.08 -40.58
CA SER A 548 -22.08 -24.05 -39.54
C SER A 548 -21.31 -24.19 -38.20
N SER A 549 -21.69 -23.52 -37.12
CA SER A 549 -21.07 -23.68 -35.78
C SER A 549 -21.22 -25.10 -35.19
N PRO A 550 -20.36 -25.46 -34.21
CA PRO A 550 -20.96 -25.76 -32.90
C PRO A 550 -20.16 -25.23 -31.70
N GLU A 551 -20.89 -25.02 -30.60
CA GLU A 551 -20.40 -24.83 -29.24
C GLU A 551 -19.56 -26.03 -28.74
N ARG A 552 -18.48 -25.79 -27.97
CA ARG A 552 -17.95 -26.72 -26.96
C ARG A 552 -17.03 -26.01 -25.95
N ASN A 553 -17.27 -26.27 -24.67
CA ASN A 553 -16.34 -26.01 -23.56
C ASN A 553 -15.21 -27.09 -23.51
N PRO A 554 -14.12 -26.87 -22.76
CA PRO A 554 -12.75 -27.19 -23.18
C PRO A 554 -12.23 -28.55 -22.72
N SER A 555 -11.44 -29.20 -23.58
CA SER A 555 -10.41 -30.18 -23.20
C SER A 555 -9.48 -30.41 -24.39
N VAL A 556 -8.22 -29.98 -24.31
CA VAL A 556 -7.20 -30.23 -25.34
C VAL A 556 -6.92 -31.73 -25.42
N PRO A 557 -7.10 -32.39 -26.59
CA PRO A 557 -6.77 -33.80 -26.74
C PRO A 557 -5.27 -33.94 -27.04
N LEU A 558 -4.45 -34.05 -25.99
CA LEU A 558 -3.04 -34.44 -26.11
C LEU A 558 -2.90 -35.94 -25.85
N ASP A 559 -2.32 -36.68 -26.79
CA ASP A 559 -2.10 -38.12 -26.68
C ASP A 559 -1.24 -38.48 -25.46
N GLU A 560 -1.57 -39.59 -24.79
CA GLU A 560 -1.01 -40.01 -23.49
C GLU A 560 0.53 -40.00 -23.40
N PRO A 561 1.31 -40.42 -24.42
CA PRO A 561 2.77 -40.35 -24.37
C PRO A 561 3.31 -38.92 -24.32
N TYR A 562 2.67 -37.98 -25.01
CA TYR A 562 3.08 -36.57 -25.07
C TYR A 562 2.68 -35.81 -23.81
N ARG A 563 1.52 -36.17 -23.22
CA ARG A 563 1.10 -35.67 -21.90
C ARG A 563 2.09 -36.04 -20.80
N GLN A 564 2.57 -37.28 -20.80
CA GLN A 564 3.54 -37.75 -19.82
C GLN A 564 4.94 -37.12 -19.98
N ILE A 565 5.32 -36.76 -21.21
CA ILE A 565 6.55 -36.00 -21.49
C ILE A 565 6.41 -34.57 -20.96
N LEU A 566 5.29 -33.90 -21.23
CA LEU A 566 5.04 -32.54 -20.78
C LEU A 566 5.00 -32.43 -19.25
N LEU A 567 4.32 -33.36 -18.55
CA LEU A 567 4.29 -33.39 -17.09
C LEU A 567 5.68 -33.64 -16.46
N ALA A 568 6.48 -34.54 -17.06
CA ALA A 568 7.84 -34.78 -16.59
C ALA A 568 8.72 -33.53 -16.74
N LEU A 569 8.60 -32.80 -17.85
CA LEU A 569 9.31 -31.54 -18.05
C LEU A 569 8.86 -30.45 -17.05
N LEU A 570 7.57 -30.36 -16.73
CA LEU A 570 7.06 -29.44 -15.71
C LEU A 570 7.59 -29.78 -14.31
N HIS A 571 7.84 -31.06 -14.00
CA HIS A 571 8.43 -31.47 -12.72
C HIS A 571 9.97 -31.38 -12.70
N GLY A 572 10.60 -30.97 -13.81
CA GLY A 572 12.06 -30.89 -13.93
C GLY A 572 12.75 -32.26 -14.04
N GLU A 573 12.01 -33.31 -14.43
CA GLU A 573 12.55 -34.66 -14.65
C GLU A 573 13.17 -34.81 -16.04
N SER A 574 14.19 -35.67 -16.17
CA SER A 574 14.78 -35.98 -17.49
C SER A 574 13.82 -36.86 -18.31
N VAL A 575 13.54 -36.44 -19.55
CA VAL A 575 12.64 -37.12 -20.48
C VAL A 575 13.34 -38.08 -21.44
N ASP A 576 14.67 -38.14 -21.45
CA ASP A 576 15.48 -38.91 -22.41
C ASP A 576 15.16 -40.41 -22.39
N ALA A 577 14.93 -40.97 -21.20
CA ALA A 577 14.59 -42.39 -21.04
C ALA A 577 13.19 -42.71 -21.60
N ARG A 578 12.23 -41.78 -21.43
CA ARG A 578 10.85 -41.93 -21.91
C ARG A 578 10.76 -41.74 -23.43
N MET A 579 11.49 -40.77 -23.99
CA MET A 579 11.58 -40.57 -25.43
C MET A 579 12.20 -41.77 -26.15
N LYS A 580 13.24 -42.39 -25.57
CA LYS A 580 13.83 -43.63 -26.10
C LYS A 580 12.89 -44.83 -26.01
N ALA A 581 12.13 -44.96 -24.92
CA ALA A 581 11.18 -46.06 -24.74
C ALA A 581 10.02 -46.02 -25.75
N HIS A 582 9.59 -44.83 -26.17
CA HIS A 582 8.52 -44.62 -27.15
C HIS A 582 9.03 -44.35 -28.58
N HIS A 583 10.34 -44.43 -28.82
CA HIS A 583 10.99 -44.15 -30.12
C HIS A 583 10.65 -42.76 -30.71
N LEU A 584 10.48 -41.74 -29.86
CA LEU A 584 10.13 -40.39 -30.28
C LEU A 584 11.37 -39.53 -30.51
N MET A 585 11.37 -38.74 -31.60
CA MET A 585 12.39 -37.70 -31.82
C MET A 585 12.04 -36.44 -31.00
N PRO A 586 13.01 -35.82 -30.29
CA PRO A 586 12.77 -34.64 -29.48
C PRO A 586 12.11 -33.48 -30.22
N SER A 587 12.55 -33.18 -31.45
CA SER A 587 11.98 -32.10 -32.27
C SER A 587 10.50 -32.37 -32.60
N VAL A 588 10.19 -33.58 -33.05
CA VAL A 588 8.82 -33.98 -33.39
C VAL A 588 7.91 -33.97 -32.15
N ALA A 589 8.44 -34.35 -30.98
CA ALA A 589 7.68 -34.31 -29.74
C ALA A 589 7.40 -32.88 -29.27
N ALA A 590 8.39 -31.97 -29.36
CA ALA A 590 8.20 -30.55 -29.08
C ALA A 590 7.17 -29.93 -30.02
N ASP A 591 7.28 -30.17 -31.33
CA ASP A 591 6.36 -29.64 -32.34
C ASP A 591 4.93 -30.15 -32.12
N THR A 592 4.77 -31.45 -31.84
CA THR A 592 3.43 -32.05 -31.59
C THR A 592 2.76 -31.45 -30.35
N ILE A 593 3.53 -31.25 -29.27
CA ILE A 593 3.00 -30.66 -28.03
C ILE A 593 2.72 -29.16 -28.21
N ASN A 594 3.62 -28.45 -28.91
CA ASN A 594 3.43 -27.04 -29.25
C ASN A 594 2.18 -26.85 -30.09
N GLU A 595 1.99 -27.64 -31.16
CA GLU A 595 0.80 -27.57 -32.02
C GLU A 595 -0.49 -27.83 -31.23
N ALA A 596 -0.50 -28.84 -30.37
CA ALA A 596 -1.66 -29.16 -29.54
C ALA A 596 -1.99 -28.07 -28.51
N LEU A 597 -1.01 -27.32 -28.03
CA LEU A 597 -1.20 -26.24 -27.05
C LEU A 597 -1.26 -24.84 -27.68
N PHE A 598 -1.01 -24.74 -28.97
CA PHE A 598 -0.99 -23.48 -29.69
C PHE A 598 -2.37 -22.81 -29.70
N ASP A 599 -3.45 -23.57 -29.81
CA ASP A 599 -4.81 -23.02 -29.83
C ASP A 599 -5.23 -22.42 -28.47
N GLU A 600 -4.67 -22.92 -27.36
CA GLU A 600 -4.97 -22.43 -26.00
C GLU A 600 -3.98 -21.34 -25.53
N ILE A 601 -2.68 -21.59 -25.67
CA ILE A 601 -1.61 -20.71 -25.16
C ILE A 601 -1.22 -19.67 -26.22
N GLY A 602 -1.29 -20.02 -27.51
CA GLY A 602 -0.99 -19.10 -28.62
C GLY A 602 0.49 -18.87 -28.88
N ASP A 603 1.37 -19.67 -28.28
CA ASP A 603 2.82 -19.65 -28.49
C ASP A 603 3.43 -21.04 -28.27
N ASN A 604 4.69 -21.22 -28.66
CA ASN A 604 5.44 -22.45 -28.42
C ASN A 604 5.82 -22.56 -26.94
N VAL A 605 5.36 -23.63 -26.30
CA VAL A 605 5.56 -23.91 -24.88
C VAL A 605 6.82 -24.72 -24.58
N LEU A 606 7.33 -25.42 -25.58
CA LEU A 606 8.55 -26.22 -25.54
C LEU A 606 9.54 -25.71 -26.57
N GLU A 607 10.79 -25.53 -26.15
CA GLU A 607 11.93 -25.28 -27.03
C GLU A 607 12.74 -26.56 -27.19
N CYS A 608 13.19 -26.84 -28.41
CA CYS A 608 14.05 -27.99 -28.71
C CYS A 608 15.41 -27.49 -29.23
N ASP A 609 16.45 -27.59 -28.40
CA ASP A 609 17.83 -27.34 -28.83
C ASP A 609 18.50 -28.68 -29.22
N GLY A 610 18.33 -29.05 -30.49
CA GLY A 610 18.86 -30.27 -31.09
C GLY A 610 18.26 -31.54 -30.50
N ASN A 611 18.82 -32.01 -29.38
CA ASN A 611 18.48 -33.29 -28.76
C ASN A 611 17.86 -33.14 -27.35
N THR A 612 17.66 -31.90 -26.88
CA THR A 612 17.13 -31.56 -25.55
C THR A 612 15.86 -30.75 -25.70
N ILE A 613 14.79 -31.12 -24.98
CA ILE A 613 13.56 -30.32 -24.89
C ILE A 613 13.51 -29.61 -23.53
N THR A 614 13.18 -28.33 -23.54
CA THR A 614 12.99 -27.50 -22.34
C THR A 614 11.66 -26.77 -22.40
N VAL A 615 11.02 -26.57 -21.24
CA VAL A 615 9.80 -25.77 -21.14
C VAL A 615 10.17 -24.29 -21.16
N VAL A 616 9.43 -23.48 -21.91
CA VAL A 616 9.49 -22.03 -21.85
C VAL A 616 8.85 -21.59 -20.54
N GLU A 617 9.66 -21.13 -19.59
CA GLU A 617 9.23 -20.84 -18.22
C GLU A 617 8.10 -19.79 -18.13
N ASP A 618 8.00 -18.88 -19.11
CA ASP A 618 6.94 -17.87 -19.20
C ASP A 618 5.53 -18.48 -19.36
N TYR A 619 5.44 -19.71 -19.88
CA TYR A 619 4.18 -20.43 -20.11
C TYR A 619 3.96 -21.60 -19.13
N ARG A 620 4.89 -21.84 -18.20
CA ARG A 620 4.82 -22.95 -17.24
C ARG A 620 3.54 -22.92 -16.41
N ASP A 621 3.15 -21.75 -15.91
CA ASP A 621 1.94 -21.58 -15.09
C ASP A 621 0.66 -21.78 -15.92
N ASP A 622 0.65 -21.37 -17.19
CA ASP A 622 -0.47 -21.57 -18.10
C ASP A 622 -0.64 -23.06 -18.47
N ILE A 623 0.46 -23.78 -18.71
CA ILE A 623 0.43 -25.24 -18.95
C ILE A 623 -0.07 -25.97 -17.70
N LEU A 624 0.37 -25.56 -16.50
CA LEU A 624 -0.12 -26.11 -15.24
C LEU A 624 -1.61 -25.81 -15.02
N GLN A 625 -2.11 -24.65 -15.44
CA GLN A 625 -3.53 -24.32 -15.36
C GLN A 625 -4.38 -25.18 -16.31
N ILE A 626 -3.86 -25.53 -17.49
CA ILE A 626 -4.53 -26.36 -18.49
C ILE A 626 -4.52 -27.85 -18.11
N PHE A 627 -3.42 -28.37 -17.56
CA PHE A 627 -3.27 -29.80 -17.24
C PHE A 627 -3.41 -30.17 -15.76
N GLY A 628 -3.32 -29.20 -14.84
CA GLY A 628 -3.34 -29.38 -13.38
C GLY A 628 -4.73 -29.36 -12.73
N GLY A 629 -5.81 -29.39 -13.52
CA GLY A 629 -7.19 -29.51 -13.02
C GLY A 629 -7.65 -30.94 -12.66
N LYS A 630 -6.80 -31.95 -12.84
CA LYS A 630 -7.02 -33.33 -12.36
C LYS A 630 -5.69 -33.94 -11.90
N MET A 631 -5.34 -33.70 -10.64
CA MET A 631 -4.52 -34.65 -9.88
C MET A 631 -5.51 -35.68 -9.30
N ASP A 632 -5.83 -36.72 -10.05
CA ASP A 632 -6.39 -37.94 -9.45
C ASP A 632 -5.22 -38.73 -8.85
N GLU A 633 -5.19 -38.75 -7.52
CA GLU A 633 -4.40 -39.54 -6.55
C GLU A 633 -2.86 -39.41 -6.49
#